data_AF-A0A1G5F6A4-F1
#
_entry.id   AF-A0A1G5F6A4-F1
#
_cell.length_a   1.000
_cell.length_b   1.000
_cell.length_c   1.000
_cell.angle_alpha   90.00
_cell.angle_beta   90.00
_cell.angle_gamma   90.00
#
_symmetry.space_group_name_H-M   'P 1'
#
loop_
_entity.id
_entity.type
_entity.pdbx_description
1 polymer ?
#
loop_
_entity_poly.entity_id
_entity_poly.type
_entity_poly.pdbx_seq_one_letter_code
_entity_poly.pdbx_strand_id
1 'polypeptide(L)'
;AYAIKEKLRWVRQATSQQAARWRLTRFLRLAKALTAEVETLEPMRKALATIEHQFEAIIRRWRSTYSNARLEGLNSIFQAARARARGYRNQQTFITMIYLLAAPIGKVEKSI
;
A
#
# COMPACT_ATOMS: atom_id res chain seq x y z
N ALA A 1 -2.55 -11.91 17.57
CA ALA A 1 -2.48 -11.34 16.19
C ALA A 1 -3.82 -11.32 15.45
N TYR A 2 -4.61 -12.40 15.44
CA TYR A 2 -5.87 -12.51 14.68
C TYR A 2 -6.89 -11.37 14.96
N ALA A 3 -7.13 -11.05 16.24
CA ALA A 3 -8.06 -10.00 16.64
C ALA A 3 -7.75 -8.61 16.03
N ILE A 4 -6.46 -8.25 15.91
CA ILE A 4 -6.03 -6.98 15.31
C ILE A 4 -6.40 -6.95 13.82
N LYS A 5 -6.16 -8.05 13.11
CA LYS A 5 -6.49 -8.19 11.67
C LYS A 5 -7.98 -8.07 11.44
N GLU A 6 -8.79 -8.71 12.28
CA GLU A 6 -10.25 -8.66 12.19
C GLU A 6 -10.79 -7.25 12.46
N LYS A 7 -10.29 -6.57 13.50
CA LYS A 7 -10.67 -5.18 13.79
C LYS A 7 -10.24 -4.22 12.69
N LEU A 8 -9.12 -4.47 12.01
CA LEU A 8 -8.72 -3.68 10.85
C LEU A 8 -9.68 -3.88 9.67
N ARG A 9 -10.18 -5.10 9.44
CA ARG A 9 -11.23 -5.36 8.43
C ARG A 9 -12.51 -4.56 8.74
N TRP A 10 -12.88 -4.47 10.01
CA TRP A 10 -14.01 -3.65 10.44
C TRP A 10 -13.83 -2.15 10.17
N VAL A 11 -12.60 -1.60 10.30
CA VAL A 11 -12.30 -0.22 9.90
C VAL A 11 -12.51 -0.04 8.38
N ARG A 12 -12.05 -0.99 7.56
CA ARG A 12 -12.18 -0.93 6.09
C ARG A 12 -13.63 -0.93 5.59
N GLN A 13 -14.56 -1.47 6.37
CA GLN A 13 -15.99 -1.51 6.05
C GLN A 13 -16.73 -0.20 6.41
N ALA A 14 -16.04 0.86 6.82
CA ALA A 14 -16.69 2.15 7.05
C ALA A 14 -17.29 2.69 5.75
N THR A 15 -18.50 3.24 5.81
CA THR A 15 -19.21 3.82 4.66
C THR A 15 -18.99 5.32 4.50
N SER A 16 -18.47 5.98 5.54
CA SER A 16 -18.19 7.42 5.54
C SER A 16 -16.84 7.74 6.17
N GLN A 17 -16.31 8.92 5.84
CA GLN A 17 -15.06 9.42 6.42
C GLN A 17 -15.14 9.55 7.94
N GLN A 18 -16.27 10.05 8.46
CA GLN A 18 -16.48 10.21 9.91
C GLN A 18 -16.52 8.84 10.61
N ALA A 19 -17.23 7.86 10.03
CA ALA A 19 -17.24 6.50 10.54
C ALA A 19 -15.84 5.88 10.52
N ALA A 20 -15.09 6.08 9.43
CA ALA A 20 -13.71 5.59 9.31
C ALA A 20 -12.80 6.20 10.39
N ARG A 21 -12.90 7.51 10.65
CA ARG A 21 -12.15 8.19 11.71
C ARG A 21 -12.43 7.57 13.06
N TRP A 22 -13.71 7.49 13.43
CA TRP A 22 -14.09 6.91 14.72
C TRP A 22 -13.64 5.46 14.88
N ARG A 23 -13.84 4.63 13.83
CA ARG A 23 -13.43 3.22 13.84
C ARG A 23 -11.92 3.08 13.94
N LEU A 24 -11.14 3.89 13.22
CA LEU A 24 -9.68 3.85 13.24
C LEU A 24 -9.13 4.29 14.60
N THR A 25 -9.69 5.35 15.20
CA THR A 25 -9.35 5.77 16.57
C THR A 25 -9.64 4.66 17.58
N ARG A 26 -10.80 4.00 17.49
CA ARG A 26 -11.16 2.88 18.37
C ARG A 26 -10.24 1.69 18.18
N PHE A 27 -9.89 1.37 16.93
CA PHE A 27 -8.94 0.31 16.58
C PHE A 27 -7.57 0.58 17.20
N LEU A 28 -7.01 1.78 17.01
CA LEU A 28 -5.70 2.14 17.53
C LEU A 28 -5.62 2.03 19.06
N ARG A 29 -6.66 2.52 19.77
CA ARG A 29 -6.74 2.40 21.23
C ARG A 29 -6.72 0.95 21.68
N LEU A 30 -7.55 0.09 21.06
CA LEU A 30 -7.62 -1.32 21.39
C LEU A 30 -6.31 -2.04 21.06
N ALA A 31 -5.77 -1.81 19.86
CA ALA A 31 -4.56 -2.48 19.40
C ALA A 31 -3.35 -2.10 20.25
N LYS A 32 -3.22 -0.84 20.65
CA LYS A 32 -2.18 -0.39 21.59
C LYS A 32 -2.30 -1.09 22.93
N ALA A 33 -3.48 -1.13 23.54
CA ALA A 33 -3.70 -1.82 24.81
C ALA A 33 -3.28 -3.30 24.74
N LEU A 34 -3.66 -4.01 23.67
CA LEU A 34 -3.30 -5.42 23.47
C LEU A 34 -1.80 -5.66 23.21
N THR A 35 -1.06 -4.63 22.81
CA THR A 35 0.37 -4.75 22.46
C THR A 35 1.30 -4.11 23.49
N ALA A 36 0.78 -3.44 24.52
CA ALA A 36 1.58 -2.72 25.51
C ALA A 36 2.36 -3.68 26.42
N GLU A 37 1.78 -4.82 26.78
CA GLU A 37 2.32 -5.73 27.80
C GLU A 37 3.19 -6.85 27.22
N VAL A 38 3.29 -6.96 25.90
CA VAL A 38 3.96 -8.09 25.24
C VAL A 38 5.19 -7.59 24.49
N GLU A 39 6.38 -7.88 25.01
CA GLU A 39 7.66 -7.43 24.46
C GLU A 39 7.87 -7.91 23.01
N THR A 40 7.46 -9.14 22.70
CA THR A 40 7.57 -9.77 21.36
C THR A 40 6.70 -9.09 20.28
N LEU A 41 5.84 -8.14 20.65
CA LEU A 41 4.99 -7.39 19.72
C LEU A 41 5.53 -6.00 19.34
N GLU A 42 6.84 -5.76 19.54
CA GLU A 42 7.50 -4.53 19.10
C GLU A 42 7.27 -4.17 17.61
N PRO A 43 7.32 -5.12 16.65
CA PRO A 43 6.98 -4.83 15.26
C PRO A 43 5.53 -4.32 15.08
N MET A 44 4.60 -4.80 15.90
CA MET A 44 3.22 -4.36 15.88
C MET A 44 3.08 -2.92 16.40
N ARG A 45 3.81 -2.58 17.47
CA ARG A 45 3.84 -1.19 17.99
C ARG A 45 4.35 -0.22 16.93
N LYS A 46 5.41 -0.56 16.20
CA LYS A 46 5.92 0.23 15.07
C LYS A 46 4.90 0.40 13.95
N ALA A 47 4.17 -0.66 13.61
CA ALA A 47 3.09 -0.58 12.63
C ALA A 47 1.94 0.33 13.07
N LEU A 48 1.51 0.24 14.35
CA LEU A 48 0.49 1.11 14.92
C LEU A 48 0.92 2.58 14.94
N ALA A 49 2.19 2.86 15.28
CA ALA A 49 2.74 4.21 15.23
C ALA A 49 2.74 4.79 13.80
N THR A 50 2.99 3.95 12.80
CA THR A 50 2.91 4.36 11.39
C THR A 50 1.47 4.69 10.99
N ILE A 51 0.49 3.89 11.43
CA ILE A 51 -0.93 4.16 11.18
C ILE A 51 -1.36 5.48 11.81
N GLU A 52 -0.88 5.79 13.02
CA GLU A 52 -1.15 7.08 13.67
C GLU A 52 -0.53 8.26 12.95
N HIS A 53 0.75 8.14 12.57
CA HIS A 53 1.43 9.17 11.79
C HIS A 53 0.74 9.43 10.45
N GLN A 54 0.23 8.37 9.81
CA GLN A 54 -0.46 8.45 8.51
C GLN A 54 -1.98 8.58 8.64
N PHE A 55 -2.51 8.87 9.82
CA PHE A 55 -3.95 8.83 10.10
C PHE A 55 -4.76 9.64 9.08
N GLU A 56 -4.37 10.89 8.82
CA GLU A 56 -5.07 11.74 7.86
C GLU A 56 -5.01 11.22 6.42
N ALA A 57 -3.86 10.67 6.01
CA ALA A 57 -3.70 10.08 4.68
C ALA A 57 -4.58 8.84 4.50
N ILE A 58 -4.67 8.00 5.53
CA ILE A 58 -5.55 6.82 5.55
C ILE A 58 -7.01 7.25 5.42
N ILE A 59 -7.43 8.27 6.16
CA ILE A 59 -8.81 8.76 6.15
C ILE A 59 -9.20 9.37 4.80
N ARG A 60 -8.26 10.02 4.09
CA ARG A 60 -8.50 10.56 2.74
C ARG A 60 -8.93 9.49 1.73
N ARG A 61 -8.61 8.20 1.97
CA ARG A 61 -9.07 7.10 1.12
C ARG A 61 -10.58 7.10 0.89
N TRP A 62 -11.37 7.48 1.89
CA TRP A 62 -12.85 7.51 1.79
C TRP A 62 -13.40 8.63 0.90
N ARG A 63 -12.58 9.59 0.47
CA ARG A 63 -12.93 10.58 -0.57
C ARG A 63 -12.22 10.32 -1.89
N SER A 64 -11.28 9.37 -1.93
CA SER A 64 -10.47 9.13 -3.10
C SER A 64 -11.22 8.27 -4.11
N THR A 65 -11.22 8.71 -5.37
CA THR A 65 -11.69 7.92 -6.51
C THR A 65 -10.64 6.91 -6.98
N TYR A 66 -9.44 6.91 -6.40
CA TYR A 66 -8.36 6.02 -6.80
C TYR A 66 -8.51 4.62 -6.20
N SER A 67 -8.55 3.61 -7.05
CA SER A 67 -8.46 2.21 -6.65
C SER A 67 -7.01 1.75 -6.62
N ASN A 68 -6.73 0.69 -5.86
CA ASN A 68 -5.40 0.07 -5.84
C ASN A 68 -5.06 -0.61 -7.18
N ALA A 69 -6.05 -0.89 -8.04
CA ALA A 69 -5.87 -1.64 -9.28
C ALA A 69 -4.81 -1.02 -10.20
N ARG A 70 -4.77 0.33 -10.29
CA ARG A 70 -3.75 1.02 -11.10
C ARG A 70 -2.33 0.81 -10.54
N LEU A 71 -2.17 0.88 -9.22
CA LEU A 71 -0.88 0.66 -8.56
C LEU A 71 -0.43 -0.81 -8.66
N GLU A 72 -1.37 -1.75 -8.56
CA GLU A 72 -1.12 -3.18 -8.74
C GLU A 72 -0.72 -3.50 -10.19
N GLY A 73 -1.38 -2.88 -11.17
CA GLY A 73 -1.00 -2.95 -12.58
C GLY A 73 0.43 -2.48 -12.81
N LEU A 74 0.80 -1.32 -12.28
CA LEU A 74 2.19 -0.82 -12.36
C LEU A 74 3.18 -1.76 -11.67
N ASN A 75 2.85 -2.27 -10.47
CA ASN A 75 3.71 -3.20 -9.76
C ASN A 75 3.94 -4.50 -10.56
N SER A 76 2.91 -5.01 -11.25
CA SER A 76 3.04 -6.19 -12.12
C SER A 76 4.02 -5.95 -13.29
N ILE A 77 3.96 -4.77 -13.91
CA ILE A 77 4.89 -4.35 -14.97
C ILE A 77 6.32 -4.29 -14.41
N PHE A 78 6.50 -3.71 -13.23
CA PHE A 78 7.82 -3.56 -12.62
C PHE A 78 8.44 -4.92 -12.25
N GLN A 79 7.62 -5.83 -11.73
CA GLN A 79 8.05 -7.20 -11.44
C GLN A 79 8.40 -7.97 -12.72
N ALA A 80 7.60 -7.85 -13.78
CA ALA A 80 7.90 -8.45 -15.08
C ALA A 80 9.20 -7.90 -15.69
N ALA A 81 9.41 -6.58 -15.60
CA ALA A 81 10.65 -5.95 -16.03
C ALA A 81 11.85 -6.50 -15.25
N ARG A 82 11.74 -6.60 -13.92
CA ARG A 82 12.79 -7.14 -13.05
C ARG A 82 13.07 -8.62 -13.30
N ALA A 83 12.05 -9.43 -13.61
CA ALA A 83 12.23 -10.84 -13.92
C ALA A 83 12.96 -11.05 -15.26
N ARG A 84 12.69 -10.20 -16.26
CA ARG A 84 13.41 -10.17 -17.55
C ARG A 84 14.82 -9.61 -17.42
N ALA A 85 15.02 -8.72 -16.46
CA ALA A 85 16.28 -8.09 -16.09
C ALA A 85 17.26 -9.02 -15.35
N ARG A 86 17.64 -10.17 -15.92
CA ARG A 86 18.80 -10.90 -15.38
C ARG A 86 20.07 -10.09 -15.67
N GLY A 87 20.43 -9.17 -14.78
CA GLY A 87 21.71 -8.47 -14.80
C GLY A 87 21.70 -6.97 -15.14
N TYR A 88 20.59 -6.23 -14.99
CA TYR A 88 20.68 -4.77 -14.97
C TYR A 88 21.45 -4.31 -13.73
N ARG A 89 22.78 -4.27 -13.84
CA ARG A 89 23.69 -3.74 -12.82
C ARG A 89 23.52 -2.23 -12.63
N ASN A 90 22.87 -1.55 -13.58
CA ASN A 90 22.65 -0.11 -13.58
C ASN A 90 21.16 0.24 -13.36
N GLN A 91 20.88 1.03 -12.32
CA GLN A 91 19.55 1.56 -12.00
C GLN A 91 18.96 2.38 -13.16
N GLN A 92 19.79 3.08 -13.92
CA GLN A 92 19.34 3.87 -15.07
C GLN A 92 18.71 2.99 -16.15
N THR A 93 19.30 1.83 -16.44
CA THR A 93 18.75 0.88 -17.41
C THR A 93 17.40 0.33 -16.94
N PHE A 94 17.26 0.04 -15.66
CA PHE A 94 15.97 -0.40 -15.09
C PHE A 94 14.90 0.68 -15.22
N ILE A 95 15.22 1.94 -14.87
CA ILE A 95 14.30 3.08 -15.02
C ILE A 95 13.88 3.23 -16.49
N THR A 96 14.82 3.21 -17.43
CA THR A 96 14.51 3.28 -18.87
C THR A 96 13.58 2.16 -19.31
N MET A 97 13.80 0.92 -18.87
CA MET A 97 12.92 -0.20 -19.19
C MET A 97 11.51 -0.02 -18.62
N ILE A 98 11.38 0.53 -17.40
CA ILE A 98 10.07 0.88 -16.85
C ILE A 98 9.37 1.91 -17.74
N TYR A 99 10.06 2.98 -18.16
CA TYR A 99 9.49 3.97 -19.07
C TYR A 99 9.03 3.33 -20.38
N LEU A 100 9.84 2.45 -20.98
CA LEU A 100 9.48 1.77 -22.24
C LEU A 100 8.28 0.83 -22.10
N LEU A 101 8.11 0.20 -20.94
CA LEU A 101 7.01 -0.76 -20.71
C LEU A 101 5.72 -0.12 -20.20
N ALA A 102 5.82 0.97 -19.45
CA ALA A 102 4.67 1.60 -18.78
C ALA A 102 4.18 2.87 -19.48
N ALA A 103 5.00 3.51 -20.32
CA ALA A 103 4.55 4.64 -21.12
C ALA A 103 3.61 4.14 -22.24
N PRO A 104 2.56 4.91 -22.58
CA PRO A 104 1.72 4.65 -23.74
C PRO A 104 2.49 5.04 -25.01
N ILE A 105 3.61 4.37 -25.28
CA ILE A 105 4.28 4.46 -26.56
C ILE A 105 3.37 3.66 -27.49
N GLY A 106 2.58 4.38 -28.31
CA GLY A 106 1.73 3.76 -29.32
C GLY A 106 2.55 2.73 -30.10
N LYS A 107 1.91 1.63 -30.53
CA LYS A 107 2.56 0.58 -31.33
C LYS A 107 3.47 1.28 -32.34
N VAL A 108 4.77 1.16 -32.15
CA VAL A 108 5.73 1.53 -33.19
C VAL A 108 5.45 0.51 -34.27
N GLU A 109 4.61 0.91 -35.23
CA GLU A 109 4.31 0.10 -36.39
C GLU A 109 5.65 -0.33 -36.97
N LYS A 110 5.75 -1.63 -37.23
CA LYS A 110 6.93 -2.21 -37.85
C LYS A 110 7.05 -1.60 -39.24
N SER A 111 7.77 -0.49 -39.36
CA SER A 111 8.34 -0.07 -40.63
C SER A 111 9.52 -1.01 -40.91
N ILE A 112 9.22 -2.09 -41.62
CA ILE A 112 10.15 -2.79 -42.51
C ILE A 112 9.62 -2.52 -43.92
#